data_AF-A0A645CNA4-F1
#
_entry.id   AF-A0A645CNA4-F1
#
_cell.length_a   1.000
_cell.length_b   1.000
_cell.length_c   1.000
_cell.angle_alpha   90.00
_cell.angle_beta   90.00
_cell.angle_gamma   90.00
#
_symmetry.space_group_name_H-M   'P 1'
#
loop_
_entity.id
_entity.type
_entity.pdbx_description
1 polymer ?
#
loop_
_entity_poly.entity_id
_entity_poly.type
_entity_poly.pdbx_seq_one_letter_code
_entity_poly.pdbx_strand_id
1 'polypeptide(L)'
;MTCKSELLFRGEGRTGNSYFLLEKENDNKFVYGIMISNESDSDCEEGVSENKDEVISLIKKFFRYNASPLHLVELIDDYVL
;
A
#
# COMPACT_ATOMS: atom_id res chain seq x y z
N MET A 1 -12.58 5.45 14.71
CA MET A 1 -11.57 5.66 13.65
C MET A 1 -11.77 4.58 12.60
N THR A 2 -11.94 4.96 11.34
CA THR A 2 -12.24 4.03 10.25
C THR A 2 -11.09 4.10 9.25
N CYS A 3 -10.40 2.99 9.03
CA CYS A 3 -9.41 2.85 7.97
C CYS A 3 -10.15 2.37 6.72
N LYS A 4 -10.14 3.16 5.65
CA LYS A 4 -10.71 2.79 4.35
C LYS A 4 -9.61 2.19 3.48
N SER A 5 -9.93 1.14 2.73
CA SER A 5 -9.04 0.58 1.72
C SER A 5 -9.65 0.70 0.33
N GLU A 6 -8.82 1.12 -0.64
CA GLU A 6 -9.18 1.25 -2.05
C GLU A 6 -8.24 0.38 -2.88
N LEU A 7 -8.77 -0.60 -3.62
CA LEU A 7 -7.98 -1.42 -4.54
C LEU A 7 -7.57 -0.58 -5.75
N LEU A 8 -6.26 -0.39 -5.95
CA LEU A 8 -5.74 0.38 -7.08
C LEU A 8 -5.25 -0.52 -8.21
N PHE A 9 -4.54 -1.59 -7.89
CA PHE A 9 -3.96 -2.51 -8.87
C PHE A 9 -4.15 -3.95 -8.45
N ARG A 10 -4.34 -4.83 -9.44
CA ARG A 10 -4.41 -6.28 -9.24
C ARG A 10 -3.53 -6.97 -10.28
N GLY A 11 -2.59 -7.77 -9.81
CA GLY A 11 -1.77 -8.63 -10.66
C GLY A 11 -2.61 -9.72 -11.34
N GLU A 12 -2.17 -10.15 -12.52
CA GLU A 12 -2.84 -11.21 -13.26
C GLU A 12 -2.43 -12.60 -12.76
N GLY A 13 -3.35 -13.57 -12.80
CA GLY A 13 -3.11 -14.97 -12.43
C GLY A 13 -3.35 -15.31 -10.95
N ARG A 14 -3.13 -16.59 -10.59
CA ARG A 14 -3.38 -17.13 -9.24
C ARG A 14 -2.45 -16.57 -8.16
N THR A 15 -1.27 -16.10 -8.56
CA THR A 15 -0.26 -15.52 -7.65
C THR A 15 -0.20 -14.00 -7.73
N GLY A 16 -1.22 -13.37 -8.32
CA GLY A 16 -1.26 -11.93 -8.52
C GLY A 16 -1.46 -11.19 -7.20
N ASN A 17 -0.50 -10.35 -6.83
CA ASN A 17 -0.65 -9.45 -5.69
C ASN A 17 -1.69 -8.36 -6.00
N SER A 18 -2.45 -7.99 -4.99
CA SER A 18 -3.42 -6.89 -5.00
C SER A 18 -2.84 -5.76 -4.15
N TYR A 19 -2.93 -4.53 -4.67
CA TYR A 19 -2.30 -3.36 -4.08
C TYR A 19 -3.37 -2.33 -3.76
N PHE A 20 -3.41 -1.89 -2.52
CA PHE A 20 -4.44 -1.03 -2.00
C PHE A 20 -3.84 0.23 -1.41
N LEU A 21 -4.56 1.34 -1.61
CA LEU A 21 -4.37 2.55 -0.84
C LEU A 21 -5.16 2.43 0.46
N LEU A 22 -4.51 2.71 1.58
CA LEU A 22 -5.17 2.88 2.86
C LEU A 22 -5.36 4.37 3.14
N GLU A 23 -6.52 4.73 3.66
CA GLU A 23 -6.87 6.09 4.05
C GLU A 23 -7.38 6.07 5.49
N LYS A 24 -6.68 6.80 6.36
CA LYS A 24 -7.02 6.95 7.77
C LYS A 24 -7.22 8.42 8.09
N GLU A 25 -8.37 8.75 8.64
CA GLU A 25 -8.67 10.08 9.15
C GLU A 25 -8.31 10.17 10.64
N ASN A 26 -7.49 11.15 11.01
CA ASN A 26 -7.11 11.46 12.37
C ASN A 26 -7.18 12.98 12.60
N ASP A 27 -8.06 13.44 13.50
CA ASP A 27 -8.24 14.86 13.85
C ASP A 27 -8.34 15.82 12.63
N ASN A 28 -9.25 15.53 11.70
CA ASN A 28 -9.45 16.26 10.42
C ASN A 28 -8.24 16.24 9.45
N LYS A 29 -7.24 15.40 9.68
CA LYS A 29 -6.15 15.13 8.74
C LYS A 29 -6.27 13.73 8.16
N PHE A 30 -5.90 13.60 6.90
CA PHE A 30 -5.77 12.30 6.25
C PHE A 30 -4.33 11.84 6.27
N VAL A 31 -4.14 10.57 6.59
CA VAL A 31 -2.87 9.88 6.50
C VAL A 31 -3.07 8.66 5.63
N TYR A 32 -2.16 8.47 4.68
CA TYR A 32 -2.26 7.44 3.67
C TYR A 32 -1.26 6.32 3.92
N GLY A 33 -1.64 5.11 3.55
CA GLY A 33 -0.86 3.90 3.74
C GLY A 33 -0.98 2.95 2.57
N ILE A 34 -0.29 1.82 2.67
CA ILE A 34 -0.23 0.80 1.63
C ILE A 34 -0.64 -0.53 2.24
N MET A 35 -1.43 -1.31 1.51
CA MET A 35 -1.60 -2.73 1.77
C MET A 35 -1.30 -3.51 0.50
N ILE A 36 -0.55 -4.59 0.64
CA ILE A 36 -0.36 -5.58 -0.41
C ILE A 36 -0.94 -6.89 0.11
N SER A 37 -1.71 -7.59 -0.73
CA SER A 37 -2.22 -8.92 -0.37
C SER A 37 -2.25 -9.86 -1.57
N ASN A 38 -2.13 -11.15 -1.30
CA ASN A 38 -2.34 -12.22 -2.28
C ASN A 38 -3.14 -13.36 -1.64
N GLU A 39 -3.16 -14.55 -2.25
CA GLU A 39 -3.93 -15.69 -1.74
C GLU A 39 -3.42 -16.23 -0.39
N SER A 40 -2.14 -16.04 -0.07
CA SER A 40 -1.48 -16.64 1.10
C SER A 40 -1.12 -15.62 2.17
N ASP A 41 -0.77 -14.40 1.77
CA ASP A 41 -0.16 -13.39 2.62
C ASP A 41 -0.81 -12.03 2.42
N SER A 42 -0.77 -11.20 3.46
CA SER A 42 -1.19 -9.81 3.43
C SER A 42 -0.35 -9.03 4.43
N ASP A 43 0.10 -7.85 4.03
CA ASP A 43 0.79 -6.92 4.91
C ASP A 43 0.34 -5.49 4.63
N CYS A 44 0.35 -4.65 5.66
CA CYS A 44 -0.06 -3.27 5.55
C CYS A 44 0.75 -2.32 6.42
N GLU A 45 1.03 -1.15 5.87
CA GLU A 45 1.63 -0.04 6.58
C GLU A 45 0.73 1.19 6.49
N GLU A 46 0.18 1.55 7.64
CA GLU A 46 -0.54 2.81 7.83
C GLU A 46 0.48 3.90 8.14
N GLY A 47 0.26 5.14 7.67
CA GLY A 47 1.14 6.23 8.09
C GLY A 47 2.29 6.57 7.16
N VAL A 48 2.29 6.06 5.93
CA VAL A 48 3.40 6.24 4.97
C VAL A 48 3.60 7.71 4.60
N SER A 49 2.54 8.46 4.31
CA SER A 49 2.62 9.90 4.03
C SER A 49 1.28 10.60 4.22
N GLU A 50 1.28 11.91 4.50
CA GLU A 50 0.09 12.77 4.45
C GLU A 50 -0.28 13.14 2.99
N ASN A 51 0.58 12.84 2.01
CA ASN A 51 0.35 13.10 0.60
C ASN A 51 -0.16 11.83 -0.14
N LYS A 52 -1.43 11.85 -0.56
CA LYS A 52 -2.06 10.74 -1.30
C LYS A 52 -1.31 10.36 -2.57
N ASP A 53 -0.85 11.34 -3.35
CA ASP A 53 -0.24 11.12 -4.66
C ASP A 53 1.14 10.46 -4.55
N GLU A 54 1.87 10.75 -3.47
CA GLU A 54 3.14 10.07 -3.14
C GLU A 54 2.91 8.59 -2.88
N VAL A 55 1.91 8.26 -2.04
CA VAL A 55 1.58 6.87 -1.71
C VAL A 55 1.08 6.12 -2.94
N ILE A 56 0.22 6.73 -3.77
CA ILE A 56 -0.22 6.14 -5.05
C ILE A 56 0.98 5.89 -5.98
N SER A 57 1.91 6.83 -6.06
CA SER A 57 3.12 6.69 -6.87
C SER A 57 4.01 5.53 -6.39
N LEU A 58 4.10 5.31 -5.07
CA LEU A 58 4.82 4.19 -4.48
C LEU A 58 4.11 2.85 -4.76
N ILE A 59 2.79 2.78 -4.56
CA ILE A 59 1.96 1.61 -4.90
C ILE A 59 2.14 1.25 -6.39
N LYS A 60 2.17 2.24 -7.28
CA LYS A 60 2.41 2.01 -8.71
C LYS A 60 3.79 1.42 -9.00
N LYS A 61 4.83 1.82 -8.26
CA LYS A 61 6.16 1.20 -8.35
C LYS A 61 6.13 -0.24 -7.86
N PHE A 62 5.53 -0.50 -6.70
CA PHE A 62 5.37 -1.85 -6.14
C PHE A 62 4.64 -2.78 -7.10
N PHE A 63 3.55 -2.31 -7.71
CA PHE A 63 2.84 -3.05 -8.74
C PHE A 63 3.73 -3.38 -9.95
N ARG A 64 4.50 -2.41 -10.47
CA ARG A 64 5.40 -2.62 -11.61
C ARG A 64 6.49 -3.66 -11.35
N TYR A 65 6.99 -3.75 -10.12
CA TYR A 65 8.01 -4.72 -9.72
C TYR A 65 7.44 -6.01 -9.14
N ASN A 66 6.11 -6.16 -9.12
CA ASN A 66 5.41 -7.26 -8.49
C ASN A 66 5.85 -7.48 -7.02
N ALA A 67 5.94 -6.40 -6.24
CA ALA A 67 6.35 -6.46 -4.84
C ALA A 67 5.44 -7.40 -4.04
N SER A 68 6.06 -8.26 -3.24
CA SER A 68 5.37 -9.17 -2.33
C SER A 68 4.82 -8.42 -1.12
N PRO A 69 3.74 -8.89 -0.48
CA PRO A 69 3.39 -8.43 0.87
C PRO A 69 4.51 -8.70 1.87
N LEU A 70 5.34 -9.72 1.65
CA LEU A 70 6.50 -9.98 2.51
C LEU A 70 7.53 -8.84 2.37
N HIS A 71 7.96 -8.28 3.50
CA HIS A 71 8.92 -7.17 3.60
C HIS A 71 8.38 -5.80 3.15
N LEU A 72 7.08 -5.54 3.32
CA LEU A 72 6.49 -4.25 2.95
C LEU A 72 7.15 -3.06 3.66
N VAL A 73 7.45 -3.18 4.96
CA VAL A 73 8.15 -2.13 5.74
C VAL A 73 9.51 -1.82 5.14
N GLU A 74 10.33 -2.85 4.89
CA GLU A 74 11.68 -2.69 4.33
C GLU A 74 11.63 -2.01 2.95
N LEU A 75 10.65 -2.39 2.14
CA LEU A 75 10.42 -1.75 0.84
C LEU A 75 10.07 -0.28 1.01
N ILE A 76 9.21 0.09 1.96
CA ILE A 76 8.81 1.48 2.18
C ILE A 76 10.01 2.31 2.68
N ASP A 77 10.78 1.79 3.64
CA ASP A 77 11.97 2.46 4.19
C ASP A 77 13.02 2.76 3.10
N ASP A 78 13.19 1.88 2.11
CA ASP A 78 14.08 2.12 0.97
C ASP A 78 13.64 3.29 0.07
N TYR A 79 12.37 3.69 0.10
CA TYR A 79 11.82 4.75 -0.76
C TYR A 79 11.43 6.04 -0.03
N VAL A 80 11.22 6.00 1.29
CA VAL A 80 10.86 7.15 2.12
C VAL A 80 12.14 7.65 2.80
N LEU A 81 12.85 8.56 2.12
CA LEU A 81 14.03 9.30 2.63
C LEU A 81 13.70 10.77 2.86
#